data_AF-A0A522N4H2-F1
#
_entry.id   AF-A0A522N4H2-F1
#
_cell.length_a   1.000
_cell.length_b   1.000
_cell.length_c   1.000
_cell.angle_alpha   90.00
_cell.angle_beta   90.00
_cell.angle_gamma   90.00
#
_symmetry.space_group_name_H-M   'P 1'
#
loop_
_entity.id
_entity.type
_entity.pdbx_description
1 polymer ?
#
loop_
_entity_poly.entity_id
_entity_poly.type
_entity_poly.pdbx_seq_one_letter_code
_entity_poly.pdbx_strand_id
1 'polypeptide(L)'
;MSTVSTHARGLAFAAWLALVALAGCAQAPPAAQTLTSSAVTRLPQPWPTAATVAGDAPPRILAVYVNRTTIGNGDEWRGRIVTSTNVASLEVRTESFSFVAARTAFGQFTFDVHVLDLPPQYRRGYMLQITARNTAGARDDRYVPIRFL
;
A
#
# COMPACT_ATOMS: atom_id res chain seq x y z
N MET A 1 -34.57 -39.08 -47.36
CA MET A 1 -33.31 -38.30 -47.42
C MET A 1 -33.47 -37.12 -46.50
N SER A 2 -32.80 -37.15 -45.35
CA SER A 2 -32.91 -36.16 -44.27
C SER A 2 -31.73 -35.18 -44.34
N THR A 3 -31.99 -33.88 -44.40
CA THR A 3 -30.97 -32.83 -44.29
C THR A 3 -31.09 -32.16 -42.92
N VAL A 4 -30.12 -32.45 -42.04
CA VAL A 4 -29.96 -31.80 -40.73
C VAL A 4 -29.18 -30.50 -40.95
N SER A 5 -29.79 -29.37 -40.55
CA SER A 5 -29.28 -28.01 -40.72
C SER A 5 -28.26 -27.65 -39.63
N THR A 6 -27.05 -27.34 -40.08
CA THR A 6 -25.82 -27.07 -39.33
C THR A 6 -25.71 -25.57 -38.96
N HIS A 7 -26.51 -25.06 -38.00
CA HIS A 7 -26.46 -23.62 -37.64
C HIS A 7 -26.10 -23.28 -36.18
N ALA A 8 -25.85 -24.26 -35.31
CA ALA A 8 -25.61 -23.99 -33.89
C ALA A 8 -24.14 -23.64 -33.51
N ARG A 9 -23.17 -23.72 -34.44
CA ARG A 9 -21.73 -23.61 -34.10
C ARG A 9 -21.12 -22.21 -34.22
N GLY A 10 -21.80 -21.25 -34.85
CA GLY A 10 -21.23 -19.91 -35.10
C GLY A 10 -21.33 -18.92 -33.94
N LEU A 11 -22.36 -19.04 -33.09
CA LEU A 11 -22.64 -18.06 -32.03
C LEU A 11 -21.78 -18.23 -30.77
N ALA A 12 -21.23 -19.42 -30.52
CA ALA A 12 -20.45 -19.69 -29.31
C ALA A 12 -19.03 -19.06 -29.34
N PHE A 13 -18.45 -18.89 -30.53
CA PHE A 13 -17.08 -18.35 -30.67
C PHE A 13 -16.99 -16.83 -30.46
N ALA A 14 -18.04 -16.08 -30.82
CA ALA A 14 -18.06 -14.62 -30.66
C ALA A 14 -18.15 -14.19 -29.18
N ALA A 15 -18.83 -14.97 -28.34
CA ALA A 15 -18.96 -14.70 -26.92
C ALA A 15 -17.63 -14.86 -26.15
N TRP A 16 -16.76 -15.78 -26.59
CA TRP A 16 -15.45 -16.01 -25.97
C TRP A 16 -14.45 -14.88 -26.23
N LEU A 17 -14.45 -14.33 -27.45
CA LEU A 17 -13.57 -13.20 -27.81
C LEU A 17 -13.94 -11.91 -27.08
N ALA A 18 -15.24 -11.68 -26.82
CA ALA A 18 -15.70 -10.53 -26.04
C ALA A 18 -15.27 -10.60 -24.56
N LEU A 19 -15.25 -11.79 -23.95
CA LEU A 19 -14.83 -11.98 -22.56
C LEU A 19 -13.33 -11.77 -22.32
N VAL A 20 -12.48 -12.09 -23.31
CA VAL A 20 -11.02 -11.85 -23.22
C VAL A 20 -10.68 -10.35 -23.38
N ALA A 21 -11.47 -9.60 -24.15
CA ALA A 21 -11.26 -8.17 -24.37
C ALA A 21 -11.53 -7.30 -23.12
N LEU A 22 -12.46 -7.71 -22.24
CA LEU A 22 -12.76 -6.98 -21.00
C LEU A 22 -11.74 -7.23 -19.86
N ALA A 23 -10.94 -8.30 -19.93
CA ALA A 23 -9.94 -8.61 -18.91
C ALA A 23 -8.61 -7.84 -19.10
N GLY A 24 -8.43 -7.14 -20.23
CA GLY A 24 -7.15 -6.55 -20.63
C GLY A 24 -6.77 -5.21 -19.98
N CYS A 25 -7.64 -4.59 -19.19
CA CYS A 25 -7.38 -3.26 -18.59
C CYS A 25 -7.04 -3.29 -17.09
N ALA A 26 -6.90 -4.47 -16.50
CA ALA A 26 -6.46 -4.58 -15.10
C ALA A 26 -4.94 -4.36 -15.01
N GLN A 27 -4.54 -3.09 -14.87
CA GLN A 27 -3.14 -2.73 -14.66
C GLN A 27 -2.66 -3.36 -13.35
N ALA A 28 -1.63 -4.22 -13.43
CA ALA A 28 -1.09 -4.88 -12.25
C ALA A 28 -0.63 -3.83 -11.21
N PRO A 29 -0.94 -4.01 -9.92
CA PRO A 29 -0.45 -3.13 -8.87
C PRO A 29 1.09 -3.06 -8.91
N PRO A 30 1.70 -1.92 -8.51
CA PRO A 30 3.13 -1.85 -8.29
C PRO A 30 3.60 -3.00 -7.38
N ALA A 31 4.75 -3.60 -7.71
CA ALA A 31 5.34 -4.62 -6.85
C ALA A 31 5.66 -4.00 -5.48
N ALA A 32 5.20 -4.65 -4.41
CA ALA A 32 5.44 -4.19 -3.05
C ALA A 32 6.94 -4.22 -2.73
N GLN A 33 7.43 -3.20 -2.02
CA GLN A 33 8.87 -3.03 -1.77
C GLN A 33 9.20 -3.13 -0.28
N THR A 34 10.18 -3.97 0.05
CA THR A 34 10.75 -4.02 1.41
C THR A 34 11.85 -2.99 1.56
N LEU A 35 11.66 -2.07 2.51
CA LEU A 35 12.63 -1.04 2.88
C LEU A 35 13.48 -1.57 4.05
N THR A 36 14.77 -1.23 4.05
CA THR A 36 15.63 -1.53 5.20
C THR A 36 15.32 -0.59 6.37
N SER A 37 15.60 -1.01 7.60
CA SER A 37 15.42 -0.13 8.77
C SER A 37 16.22 1.17 8.64
N SER A 38 17.43 1.12 8.08
CA SER A 38 18.27 2.31 7.86
C SER A 38 17.71 3.27 6.81
N ALA A 39 16.96 2.77 5.82
CA ALA A 39 16.34 3.60 4.80
C ALA A 39 15.18 4.44 5.35
N VAL A 40 14.55 4.00 6.46
CA VAL A 40 13.39 4.67 7.06
C VAL A 40 13.72 5.41 8.35
N THR A 41 14.81 5.09 9.04
CA THR A 41 15.21 5.84 10.26
C THR A 41 16.08 7.05 9.96
N ARG A 42 16.65 7.13 8.76
CA ARG A 42 17.35 8.32 8.29
C ARG A 42 16.38 9.24 7.59
N LEU A 43 16.18 10.44 8.12
CA LEU A 43 15.39 11.47 7.46
C LEU A 43 16.07 11.86 6.13
N PRO A 44 15.44 11.65 4.96
CA PRO A 44 15.96 12.11 3.67
C PRO A 44 16.19 13.62 3.69
N GLN A 45 17.30 14.05 3.09
CA GLN A 45 17.67 15.44 2.93
C GLN A 45 18.05 15.67 1.45
N PRO A 46 17.30 16.52 0.72
CA PRO A 46 16.07 17.19 1.14
C PRO A 46 14.90 16.21 1.33
N TRP A 47 13.91 16.61 2.13
CA TRP A 47 12.66 15.87 2.25
C TRP A 47 11.88 15.97 0.93
N PRO A 48 11.43 14.85 0.31
CA PRO A 48 10.78 14.91 -1.00
C PRO A 48 9.47 15.70 -0.99
N THR A 49 9.21 16.42 -2.08
CA THR A 49 7.89 17.02 -2.33
C THR A 49 6.93 15.96 -2.83
N ALA A 50 5.65 16.08 -2.46
CA ALA A 50 4.59 15.22 -3.00
C ALA A 50 4.52 15.31 -4.52
N ALA A 51 4.38 14.17 -5.20
CA ALA A 51 4.25 14.12 -6.64
C ALA A 51 2.79 14.37 -7.05
N THR A 52 2.55 15.45 -7.80
CA THR A 52 1.21 15.75 -8.33
C THR A 52 0.87 14.78 -9.45
N VAL A 53 -0.21 14.02 -9.27
CA VAL A 53 -0.70 13.05 -10.27
C VAL A 53 -2.22 13.09 -10.35
N ALA A 54 -2.78 12.55 -11.43
CA ALA A 54 -4.23 12.42 -11.61
C ALA A 54 -4.87 11.55 -10.52
N GLY A 55 -6.16 11.79 -10.23
CA GLY A 55 -6.87 11.10 -9.15
C GLY A 55 -6.89 9.58 -9.28
N ASP A 56 -7.04 9.09 -10.51
CA ASP A 56 -7.11 7.69 -10.91
C ASP A 56 -5.74 7.04 -11.18
N ALA A 57 -4.68 7.84 -11.30
CA ALA A 57 -3.33 7.33 -11.49
C ALA A 57 -2.90 6.39 -10.34
N PRO A 58 -2.01 5.41 -10.57
CA PRO A 58 -1.51 4.58 -9.48
C PRO A 58 -0.87 5.44 -8.37
N PRO A 59 -1.28 5.28 -7.10
CA PRO A 59 -0.65 6.02 -6.00
C PRO A 59 0.80 5.57 -5.81
N ARG A 60 1.63 6.43 -5.22
CA ARG A 60 3.03 6.10 -4.94
C ARG A 60 3.46 6.61 -3.57
N ILE A 61 4.17 5.78 -2.83
CA ILE A 61 4.94 6.16 -1.64
C ILE A 61 6.34 6.59 -2.11
N LEU A 62 6.71 7.83 -1.79
CA LEU A 62 7.97 8.45 -2.24
C LEU A 62 9.05 8.35 -1.18
N ALA A 63 8.68 8.58 0.08
CA ALA A 63 9.59 8.45 1.22
C ALA A 63 8.82 8.07 2.48
N VAL A 64 9.47 7.26 3.31
CA VAL A 64 9.00 6.87 4.64
C VAL A 64 10.08 7.25 5.63
N TYR A 65 9.68 7.95 6.69
CA TYR A 65 10.51 8.17 7.86
C TYR A 65 9.79 7.70 9.11
N VAL A 66 10.49 6.97 9.96
CA VAL A 66 10.08 6.62 11.33
C VAL A 66 11.21 6.95 12.28
N ASN A 67 10.91 7.43 13.48
CA ASN A 67 11.96 7.80 14.45
C ASN A 67 12.76 6.58 14.94
N ARG A 68 12.16 5.38 14.94
CA ARG A 68 12.81 4.11 15.30
C ARG A 68 12.09 2.92 14.70
N THR A 69 12.83 1.82 14.51
CA THR A 69 12.29 0.50 14.12
C THR A 69 12.47 -0.54 15.21
N THR A 70 13.20 -0.21 16.28
CA THR A 70 13.24 -0.97 17.53
C THR A 70 12.39 -0.21 18.53
N ILE A 71 11.33 -0.83 19.02
CA ILE A 71 10.23 -0.17 19.74
C ILE A 71 10.08 -0.82 21.11
N GLY A 72 10.22 -0.04 22.18
CA GLY A 72 9.98 -0.47 23.55
C GLY A 72 8.58 -0.12 24.05
N ASN A 73 8.21 -0.69 25.18
CA ASN A 73 7.02 -0.29 25.92
C ASN A 73 7.13 1.18 26.37
N GLY A 74 6.05 1.94 26.22
CA GLY A 74 5.98 3.37 26.56
C GLY A 74 6.67 4.29 25.55
N ASP A 75 7.25 3.76 24.47
CA ASP A 75 7.88 4.59 23.44
C ASP A 75 6.83 5.44 22.70
N GLU A 76 7.24 6.66 22.34
CA GLU A 76 6.55 7.45 21.32
C GLU A 76 7.07 7.06 19.94
N TRP A 77 6.22 6.42 19.16
CA TRP A 77 6.53 6.00 17.81
C TRP A 77 5.95 6.98 16.79
N ARG A 78 6.84 7.69 16.11
CA ARG A 78 6.50 8.80 15.21
C ARG A 78 6.95 8.49 13.81
N GLY A 79 6.16 8.95 12.84
CA GLY A 79 6.51 8.83 11.43
C GLY A 79 6.01 9.98 10.57
N ARG A 80 6.70 10.15 9.44
CA ARG A 80 6.38 11.11 8.38
C ARG A 80 6.49 10.37 7.05
N ILE A 81 5.50 10.53 6.19
CA ILE A 81 5.44 9.81 4.92
C ILE A 81 5.03 10.79 3.82
N VAL A 82 5.75 10.74 2.70
CA VAL A 82 5.42 11.48 1.48
C VAL A 82 4.94 10.52 0.44
N THR A 83 3.86 10.90 -0.24
CA THR A 83 3.25 10.15 -1.32
C THR A 83 2.95 11.03 -2.52
N SER A 84 2.36 10.46 -3.55
CA SER A 84 1.64 11.21 -4.57
C SER A 84 0.40 11.91 -3.98
N THR A 85 -0.04 12.99 -4.63
CA THR A 85 -1.15 13.83 -4.13
C THR A 85 -2.52 13.16 -4.16
N ASN A 86 -2.69 12.13 -5.00
CA ASN A 86 -3.93 11.39 -5.17
C ASN A 86 -4.16 10.29 -4.12
N VAL A 87 -3.22 10.07 -3.20
CA VAL A 87 -3.43 9.16 -2.08
C VAL A 87 -4.57 9.69 -1.22
N ALA A 88 -5.62 8.88 -1.05
CA ALA A 88 -6.82 9.11 -0.27
C ALA A 88 -6.65 8.67 1.20
N SER A 89 -5.93 7.57 1.43
CA SER A 89 -5.64 7.09 2.79
C SER A 89 -4.28 6.42 2.85
N LEU A 90 -3.67 6.44 4.04
CA LEU A 90 -2.44 5.75 4.33
C LEU A 90 -2.62 4.91 5.59
N GLU A 91 -2.60 3.59 5.44
CA GLU A 91 -2.72 2.64 6.54
C GLU A 91 -1.34 2.11 6.93
N VAL A 92 -1.09 2.06 8.23
CA VAL A 92 0.08 1.46 8.85
C VAL A 92 -0.40 0.24 9.62
N ARG A 93 0.09 -0.95 9.26
CA ARG A 93 -0.41 -2.23 9.76
C ARG A 93 0.73 -3.18 10.11
N THR A 94 0.56 -3.90 11.20
CA THR A 94 1.30 -5.13 11.51
C THR A 94 0.30 -6.28 11.65
N GLU A 95 0.79 -7.48 11.92
CA GLU A 95 -0.05 -8.62 12.28
C GLU A 95 -0.79 -8.43 13.63
N SER A 96 -0.39 -7.45 14.44
CA SER A 96 -0.94 -7.24 15.79
C SER A 96 -1.76 -5.95 15.95
N PHE A 97 -1.57 -4.94 15.10
CA PHE A 97 -2.36 -3.70 15.13
C PHE A 97 -2.38 -3.02 13.76
N SER A 98 -3.35 -2.13 13.55
CA SER A 98 -3.32 -1.19 12.44
C SER A 98 -3.90 0.16 12.83
N PHE A 99 -3.50 1.20 12.11
CA PHE A 99 -4.06 2.53 12.21
C PHE A 99 -3.91 3.28 10.89
N VAL A 100 -4.66 4.37 10.73
CA VAL A 100 -4.56 5.27 9.58
C VAL A 100 -3.71 6.48 9.99
N ALA A 101 -2.68 6.80 9.20
CA ALA A 101 -1.87 8.00 9.44
C ALA A 101 -2.68 9.26 9.14
N ALA A 102 -2.51 10.29 9.96
CA ALA A 102 -3.17 11.57 9.75
C ALA A 102 -2.59 12.27 8.51
N ARG A 103 -3.46 12.78 7.65
CA ARG A 103 -3.05 13.62 6.52
C ARG A 103 -2.81 15.04 7.00
N THR A 104 -1.63 15.59 6.75
CA THR A 104 -1.30 16.99 7.07
C THR A 104 -1.39 17.90 5.84
N ALA A 105 -1.14 17.36 4.65
CA ALA A 105 -1.33 18.03 3.36
C ALA A 105 -1.55 16.98 2.26
N PHE A 106 -1.88 17.41 1.03
CA PHE A 106 -1.94 16.49 -0.10
C PHE A 106 -0.58 15.81 -0.30
N GLY A 107 -0.59 14.48 -0.26
CA GLY A 107 0.61 13.65 -0.35
C GLY A 107 1.52 13.69 0.88
N GLN A 108 1.07 14.23 2.02
CA GLN A 108 1.84 14.25 3.27
C GLN A 108 1.03 13.67 4.43
N PHE A 109 1.64 12.70 5.11
CA PHE A 109 1.03 11.97 6.21
C PHE A 109 1.98 11.91 7.40
N THR A 110 1.41 11.93 8.60
CA THR A 110 2.14 11.80 9.86
C THR A 110 1.39 10.89 10.82
N PHE A 111 2.12 10.24 11.70
CA PHE A 111 1.55 9.58 12.86
C PHE A 111 2.41 9.82 14.09
N ASP A 112 1.76 9.83 15.25
CA ASP A 112 2.37 9.85 16.56
C ASP A 112 1.55 8.88 17.43
N VAL A 113 2.15 7.77 17.82
CA VAL A 113 1.50 6.68 18.54
C VAL A 113 2.27 6.38 19.80
N HIS A 114 1.57 6.36 20.92
CA HIS A 114 2.13 5.88 22.18
C HIS A 114 2.01 4.35 22.25
N VAL A 115 3.15 3.68 22.41
CA VAL A 115 3.22 2.22 22.42
C VAL A 115 2.84 1.74 23.82
N LEU A 116 1.65 1.15 23.93
CA LEU A 116 1.18 0.55 25.17
C LEU A 116 2.06 -0.63 25.59
N ASP A 117 1.98 -0.99 26.87
CA ASP A 117 2.70 -2.15 27.41
C ASP A 117 2.32 -3.44 26.67
N LEU A 118 3.27 -3.97 25.89
CA LEU A 118 3.08 -5.23 25.18
C LEU A 118 3.44 -6.41 26.11
N PRO A 119 2.53 -7.39 26.27
CA PRO A 119 2.84 -8.64 26.93
C PRO A 119 4.04 -9.35 26.27
N PRO A 120 4.88 -10.09 27.03
CA PRO A 120 6.11 -10.70 26.52
C PRO A 120 5.94 -11.53 25.23
N GLN A 121 4.81 -12.21 25.06
CA GLN A 121 4.52 -13.01 23.86
C GLN A 121 4.41 -12.19 22.56
N TYR A 122 4.22 -10.88 22.63
CA TYR A 122 4.17 -9.97 21.48
C TYR A 122 5.51 -9.26 21.22
N ARG A 123 6.55 -9.51 22.02
CA ARG A 123 7.88 -8.88 21.87
C ARG A 123 8.73 -9.66 20.88
N ARG A 124 8.48 -9.41 19.59
CA ARG A 124 9.16 -10.08 18.48
C ARG A 124 9.37 -9.14 17.29
N GLY A 125 10.01 -9.66 16.24
CA GLY A 125 10.08 -9.00 14.94
C GLY A 125 8.74 -9.08 14.21
N TYR A 126 8.36 -7.99 13.54
CA TYR A 126 7.16 -7.91 12.69
C TYR A 126 7.50 -7.23 11.36
N MET A 127 6.71 -7.51 10.33
CA MET A 127 6.72 -6.70 9.12
C MET A 127 5.65 -5.63 9.22
N LEU A 128 6.09 -4.39 9.31
CA LEU A 128 5.21 -3.25 9.16
C LEU A 128 4.84 -3.10 7.68
N GLN A 129 3.56 -3.18 7.37
CA GLN A 129 3.00 -2.85 6.07
C GLN A 129 2.50 -1.40 6.09
N ILE A 130 2.97 -0.60 5.13
CA ILE A 130 2.49 0.75 4.86
C ILE A 130 1.77 0.72 3.52
N THR A 131 0.47 0.97 3.54
CA THR A 131 -0.39 0.89 2.36
C THR A 131 -0.94 2.27 2.03
N ALA A 132 -0.56 2.83 0.89
CA ALA A 132 -1.17 4.05 0.35
C ALA A 132 -2.28 3.65 -0.63
N ARG A 133 -3.48 4.21 -0.50
CA ARG A 133 -4.62 3.94 -1.40
C ARG A 133 -5.19 5.23 -1.99
N ASN A 134 -5.57 5.23 -3.26
CA ASN A 134 -6.35 6.30 -3.87
C ASN A 134 -7.86 5.99 -3.82
N THR A 135 -8.70 6.92 -4.27
CA THR A 135 -10.17 6.73 -4.29
C THR A 135 -10.65 5.72 -5.32
N ALA A 136 -9.85 5.45 -6.36
CA ALA A 136 -10.11 4.42 -7.35
C ALA A 136 -9.80 3.00 -6.85
N GLY A 137 -9.29 2.84 -5.61
CA GLY A 137 -8.96 1.56 -5.01
C GLY A 137 -7.57 1.00 -5.35
N ALA A 138 -6.80 1.70 -6.18
CA ALA A 138 -5.41 1.36 -6.45
C ALA A 138 -4.55 1.59 -5.19
N ARG A 139 -3.45 0.84 -5.07
CA ARG A 139 -2.58 0.87 -3.89
C ARG A 139 -1.09 0.78 -4.22
N ASP A 140 -0.26 1.30 -3.31
CA ASP A 140 1.19 1.06 -3.23
C ASP A 140 1.52 0.57 -1.81
N ASP A 141 2.29 -0.51 -1.73
CA ASP A 141 2.59 -1.26 -0.50
C ASP A 141 4.10 -1.21 -0.21
N ARG A 142 4.47 -0.83 1.02
CA ARG A 142 5.85 -0.90 1.52
C ARG A 142 5.92 -1.77 2.77
N TYR A 143 7.00 -2.54 2.89
CA TYR A 143 7.28 -3.34 4.07
C TYR A 143 8.51 -2.82 4.80
N VAL A 144 8.45 -2.73 6.12
CA VAL A 144 9.56 -2.29 6.97
C VAL A 144 9.74 -3.29 8.11
N PRO A 145 10.94 -3.87 8.28
CA PRO A 145 11.21 -4.69 9.44
C PRO A 145 11.27 -3.83 10.71
N ILE A 146 10.42 -4.19 11.69
CA ILE A 146 10.42 -3.60 13.03
C ILE A 146 10.59 -4.69 14.09
N ARG A 147 11.00 -4.29 15.29
CA ARG A 147 11.18 -5.18 16.44
C ARG A 147 10.63 -4.55 17.70
N PHE A 148 9.78 -5.28 18.41
CA PHE A 148 9.37 -4.93 19.77
C PHE A 148 10.34 -5.55 20.80
N LEU A 149 10.72 -4.76 21.81
CA LEU A 149 11.63 -5.14 22.91
C LEU A 149 10.89 -5.62 24.16
#